data_AF-A0A6C0M385-F1
#
_entry.id   AF-A0A6C0M385-F1
#
_cell.length_a   1.000
_cell.length_b   1.000
_cell.length_c   1.000
_cell.angle_alpha   90.00
_cell.angle_beta   90.00
_cell.angle_gamma   90.00
#
_symmetry.space_group_name_H-M   'P 1'
#
loop_
_entity.id
_entity.type
_entity.pdbx_description
1 polymer ?
#
loop_
_entity_poly.entity_id
_entity_poly.type
_entity_poly.pdbx_seq_one_letter_code
_entity_poly.pdbx_strand_id
1 'polypeptide(L)'
;MSAFIKDYSFHNLARIGEDECSLGQRSIQNTDASNYMLQNFFSNDCSMKRPIEFATSQPNINFTGGHQVGAGGCNIDENSQLLIGGSALTHPRCRISLLQRPFATVPFLGRGQSNPYLESQLQQGDYLTNKRSVNLLSEQQMSCNYPLIQSIASTVTNPANLVESVAMDGWVRGGVSSRDMFYGDANCSQ
;
A
#
# COMPACT_ATOMS: atom_id res chain seq x y z
N MET A 1 14.34 -50.83 26.19
CA MET A 1 15.79 -50.55 26.23
C MET A 1 16.23 -50.24 24.81
N SER A 2 16.39 -48.97 24.44
CA SER A 2 16.95 -48.62 23.13
C SER A 2 18.47 -48.66 23.24
N ALA A 3 19.10 -49.59 22.53
CA ALA A 3 20.54 -49.63 22.42
C ALA A 3 21.02 -48.42 21.61
N PHE A 4 21.93 -47.63 22.19
CA PHE A 4 22.63 -46.57 21.48
C PHE A 4 23.81 -47.21 20.77
N ILE A 5 23.68 -47.42 19.45
CA ILE A 5 24.78 -47.89 18.61
C ILE A 5 25.58 -46.65 18.23
N LYS A 6 26.78 -46.49 18.82
CA LYS A 6 27.77 -45.55 18.29
C LYS A 6 28.53 -46.23 17.17
N ASP A 7 28.48 -45.64 15.99
CA ASP A 7 29.30 -46.05 14.85
C ASP A 7 30.77 -45.97 15.27
N TYR A 8 31.48 -47.10 15.20
CA TYR A 8 32.88 -47.24 15.59
C TYR A 8 33.85 -46.91 14.45
N SER A 9 33.33 -46.56 13.27
CA SER A 9 34.12 -45.97 12.21
C SER A 9 34.46 -44.52 12.58
N PHE A 10 35.57 -44.34 13.29
CA PHE A 10 36.19 -43.02 13.45
C PHE A 10 36.39 -42.40 12.06
N HIS A 11 35.63 -41.36 11.76
CA HIS A 11 35.80 -40.39 10.67
C HIS A 11 36.49 -40.96 9.42
N ASN A 12 35.68 -41.41 8.46
CA ASN A 12 36.07 -42.02 7.18
C ASN A 12 36.82 -41.07 6.20
N LEU A 13 37.41 -39.99 6.72
CA LEU A 13 38.30 -39.06 6.03
C LEU A 13 39.69 -39.33 6.58
N ALA A 14 40.58 -39.84 5.74
CA ALA A 14 41.86 -40.46 6.12
C ALA A 14 42.89 -39.53 6.82
N ARG A 15 42.53 -38.33 7.27
CA ARG A 15 43.44 -37.31 7.79
C ARG A 15 42.91 -36.65 9.08
N ILE A 16 43.79 -36.52 10.08
CA ILE A 16 43.56 -35.91 11.42
C ILE A 16 43.37 -34.37 11.31
N GLY A 17 42.38 -33.92 10.56
CA GLY A 17 42.09 -32.50 10.33
C GLY A 17 40.72 -32.22 9.71
N GLU A 18 40.01 -33.25 9.30
CA GLU A 18 38.67 -33.19 8.70
C GLU A 18 37.58 -33.73 9.64
N ASP A 19 37.94 -34.08 10.88
CA ASP A 19 36.95 -34.39 11.91
C ASP A 19 36.40 -33.08 12.51
N GLU A 20 35.13 -33.10 12.93
CA GLU A 20 34.44 -31.93 13.46
C GLU A 20 35.17 -31.32 14.67
N CYS A 21 35.82 -32.17 15.48
CA CYS A 21 36.59 -31.76 16.65
C CYS A 21 37.88 -31.00 16.29
N SER A 22 38.60 -31.39 15.24
CA SER A 22 39.86 -30.79 14.78
C SER A 22 39.64 -29.56 13.91
N LEU A 23 38.57 -29.54 13.10
CA LEU A 23 38.09 -28.31 12.45
C LEU A 23 37.75 -27.25 13.51
N GLY A 24 37.12 -27.66 14.63
CA GLY A 24 36.88 -26.80 15.79
C GLY A 24 38.16 -26.25 16.42
N GLN A 25 39.10 -27.10 16.83
CA GLN A 25 40.33 -26.66 17.51
C GLN A 25 41.23 -25.80 16.63
N ARG A 26 41.38 -26.13 15.34
CA ARG A 26 42.14 -25.29 14.40
C ARG A 26 41.45 -23.95 14.18
N SER A 27 40.13 -23.91 14.08
CA SER A 27 39.38 -22.66 13.98
C SER A 27 39.52 -21.81 15.24
N ILE A 28 39.47 -22.41 16.43
CA ILE A 28 39.68 -21.72 17.71
C ILE A 28 41.09 -21.11 17.74
N GLN A 29 42.12 -21.92 17.48
CA GLN A 29 43.51 -21.43 17.48
C GLN A 29 43.74 -20.32 16.45
N ASN A 30 43.17 -20.44 15.24
CA ASN A 30 43.24 -19.40 14.23
C ASN A 30 42.53 -18.11 14.67
N THR A 31 41.38 -18.25 15.33
CA THR A 31 40.61 -17.12 15.85
C THR A 31 41.34 -16.44 16.99
N ASP A 32 41.92 -17.19 17.92
CA ASP A 32 42.68 -16.66 19.05
C ASP A 32 43.96 -15.97 18.59
N ALA A 33 44.69 -16.56 17.65
CA ALA A 33 45.85 -15.93 17.04
C ALA A 33 45.48 -14.62 16.32
N SER A 34 44.36 -14.62 15.59
CA SER A 34 43.85 -13.41 14.92
C SER A 34 43.42 -12.35 15.93
N ASN A 35 42.71 -12.74 16.99
CA ASN A 35 42.29 -11.86 18.06
C ASN A 35 43.50 -11.25 18.76
N TYR A 36 44.51 -12.04 19.13
CA TYR A 36 45.73 -11.53 19.75
C TYR A 36 46.47 -10.51 18.88
N MET A 37 46.55 -10.77 17.57
CA MET A 37 47.20 -9.86 16.62
C MET A 37 46.43 -8.56 16.40
N LEU A 38 45.10 -8.60 16.47
CA LEU A 38 44.23 -7.45 16.21
C LEU A 38 43.81 -6.72 17.49
N GLN A 39 44.00 -7.33 18.66
CA GLN A 39 43.56 -6.77 19.93
C GLN A 39 44.49 -5.65 20.38
N ASN A 40 43.92 -4.48 20.58
CA ASN A 40 44.59 -3.39 21.24
C ASN A 40 44.38 -3.49 22.77
N PHE A 41 45.40 -3.95 23.49
CA PHE A 41 45.37 -4.09 24.96
C PHE A 41 45.29 -2.76 25.72
N PHE A 42 45.50 -1.63 25.03
CA PHE A 42 45.49 -0.29 25.60
C PHE A 42 44.28 0.54 25.15
N SER A 43 43.25 -0.08 24.57
CA SER A 43 42.05 0.62 24.05
C SER A 43 41.28 1.43 25.09
N ASN A 44 41.41 1.08 26.38
CA ASN A 44 40.77 1.79 27.49
C ASN A 44 41.61 2.99 28.00
N ASP A 45 42.88 3.12 27.60
CA ASP A 45 43.75 4.23 28.01
C ASP A 45 43.77 5.32 26.93
N CYS A 46 42.90 6.30 27.12
CA CYS A 46 42.80 7.47 26.24
C CYS A 46 44.03 8.35 26.21
N SER A 47 44.83 8.34 27.27
CA SER A 47 46.01 9.21 27.38
C SER A 47 47.21 8.67 26.60
N MET A 48 47.13 7.44 26.11
CA MET A 48 48.22 6.72 25.43
C MET A 48 49.52 6.61 26.24
N LYS A 49 49.51 6.91 27.54
CA LYS A 49 50.73 6.92 28.36
C LYS A 49 51.36 5.55 28.47
N ARG A 50 50.54 4.53 28.78
CA ARG A 50 51.00 3.14 28.89
C ARG A 50 51.55 2.56 27.58
N PRO A 51 50.85 2.68 26.43
CA PRO A 51 51.40 2.18 25.17
C PRO A 51 52.66 2.92 24.73
N ILE A 52 52.77 4.23 24.99
CA ILE A 52 53.99 5.00 24.73
C ILE A 52 55.14 4.45 25.57
N GLU A 53 54.94 4.34 26.90
CA GLU A 53 55.96 3.84 27.83
C GLU A 53 56.43 2.43 27.43
N PHE A 54 55.49 1.53 27.13
CA PHE A 54 55.78 0.17 26.68
C PHE A 54 56.60 0.17 25.39
N ALA A 55 56.20 0.94 24.37
CA ALA A 55 56.93 1.04 23.11
C ALA A 55 58.33 1.62 23.30
N THR A 56 58.47 2.68 24.11
CA THR A 56 59.75 3.36 24.36
C THR A 56 60.67 2.60 25.31
N SER A 57 60.16 1.58 26.02
CA SER A 57 60.97 0.73 26.92
C SER A 57 61.97 -0.15 26.16
N GLN A 58 61.74 -0.39 24.87
CA GLN A 58 62.57 -1.25 24.04
C GLN A 58 63.47 -0.40 23.14
N PRO A 59 64.77 -0.73 23.03
CA PRO A 59 65.67 -0.02 22.13
C PRO A 59 65.26 -0.23 20.67
N ASN A 60 65.48 0.79 19.83
CA ASN A 60 65.16 0.79 18.39
C ASN A 60 63.68 0.64 18.02
N ILE A 61 62.74 0.88 18.96
CA ILE A 61 61.31 0.98 18.66
C ILE A 61 60.92 2.46 18.53
N ASN A 62 60.46 2.86 17.35
CA ASN A 62 59.87 4.17 17.13
C ASN A 62 58.35 4.08 17.31
N PHE A 63 57.79 4.88 18.22
CA PHE A 63 56.36 4.93 18.44
C PHE A 63 55.69 5.98 17.55
N THR A 64 54.63 5.58 16.85
CA THR A 64 53.70 6.48 16.17
C THR A 64 52.30 6.21 16.67
N GLY A 65 51.64 7.24 17.21
CA GLY A 65 50.27 7.14 17.70
C GLY A 65 49.22 7.07 16.59
N GLY A 66 47.95 6.94 16.99
CA GLY A 66 46.82 7.05 16.09
C GLY A 66 46.71 8.44 15.46
N HIS A 67 46.18 8.52 14.24
CA HIS A 67 45.91 9.78 13.58
C HIS A 67 44.56 10.32 14.06
N GLN A 68 44.55 11.51 14.67
CA GLN A 68 43.38 12.30 15.07
C GLN A 68 42.56 11.72 16.24
N VAL A 69 42.41 10.41 16.33
CA VAL A 69 41.59 9.71 17.33
C VAL A 69 42.43 8.71 18.12
N GLY A 70 42.23 8.67 19.43
CA GLY A 70 42.78 7.65 20.32
C GLY A 70 42.19 6.27 20.03
N ALA A 71 42.92 5.21 20.37
CA ALA A 71 42.41 3.84 20.33
C ALA A 71 41.12 3.75 21.16
N GLY A 72 40.07 3.16 20.61
CA GLY A 72 38.76 3.09 21.26
C GLY A 72 37.88 4.33 21.11
N GLY A 73 38.33 5.39 20.41
CA GLY A 73 37.46 6.50 20.02
C GLY A 73 37.15 7.52 21.11
N CYS A 74 37.91 7.56 22.21
CA CYS A 74 37.48 8.35 23.36
C CYS A 74 37.63 9.86 23.26
N ASN A 75 38.40 10.38 22.31
CA ASN A 75 38.45 11.81 22.00
C ASN A 75 37.66 12.15 20.73
N ILE A 76 36.73 11.29 20.29
CA ILE A 76 36.03 11.47 19.01
C ILE A 76 35.21 12.76 18.99
N ASP A 77 34.59 13.11 20.12
CA ASP A 77 33.76 14.32 20.22
C ASP A 77 34.63 15.58 20.15
N GLU A 78 35.72 15.63 20.91
CA GLU A 78 36.69 16.73 20.89
C GLU A 78 37.36 16.87 19.52
N ASN A 79 37.78 15.75 18.93
CA ASN A 79 38.39 15.72 17.61
C ASN A 79 37.41 16.21 16.54
N SER A 80 36.16 15.75 16.58
CA SER A 80 35.09 16.18 15.67
C SER A 80 34.79 17.66 15.85
N GLN A 81 34.75 18.15 17.08
CA GLN A 81 34.53 19.58 17.36
C GLN A 81 35.65 20.45 16.78
N LEU A 82 36.91 20.02 16.89
CA LEU A 82 38.07 20.75 16.37
C LEU A 82 38.18 20.69 14.84
N LEU A 83 37.94 19.52 14.23
CA LEU A 83 38.03 19.33 12.77
C LEU A 83 36.83 19.89 12.01
N ILE A 84 35.62 19.62 12.52
CA ILE A 84 34.34 19.99 11.90
C ILE A 84 33.88 21.34 12.46
N GLY A 85 34.65 21.98 13.34
CA GLY A 85 34.47 23.37 13.76
C GLY A 85 33.22 23.66 14.59
N GLY A 86 32.69 22.67 15.30
CA GLY A 86 31.61 22.83 16.30
C GLY A 86 30.54 23.87 15.94
N SER A 87 30.21 24.76 16.89
CA SER A 87 29.27 25.89 16.71
C SER A 87 29.89 27.12 16.00
N ALA A 88 31.15 27.05 15.55
CA ALA A 88 31.93 28.21 15.14
C ALA A 88 32.71 27.99 13.83
N LEU A 89 32.09 27.38 12.81
CA LEU A 89 32.60 27.58 11.45
C LEU A 89 32.43 29.06 11.07
N THR A 90 33.50 29.82 11.22
CA THR A 90 33.56 31.21 10.76
C THR A 90 33.51 31.31 9.23
N HIS A 91 33.73 30.20 8.52
CA HIS A 91 33.60 30.07 7.07
C HIS A 91 32.95 28.72 6.71
N PRO A 92 31.61 28.63 6.65
CA PRO A 92 30.95 27.47 6.03
C PRO A 92 31.41 27.34 4.57
N ARG A 93 31.47 26.10 4.05
CA ARG A 93 31.82 25.83 2.63
C ARG A 93 30.85 26.48 1.64
N CYS A 94 29.69 26.92 2.11
CA CYS A 94 28.69 27.62 1.31
C CYS A 94 28.90 29.14 1.39
N ARG A 95 28.71 29.83 0.26
CA ARG A 95 28.66 31.30 0.24
C ARG A 95 27.51 31.76 1.13
N ILE A 96 27.83 32.55 2.16
CA ILE A 96 26.82 33.18 3.01
C ILE A 96 26.06 34.18 2.15
N SER A 97 24.78 33.93 1.92
CA SER A 97 23.89 34.92 1.30
C SER A 97 23.39 35.88 2.39
N LEU A 98 23.70 37.17 2.25
CA LEU A 98 23.20 38.22 3.14
C LEU A 98 21.76 38.63 2.82
N LEU A 99 21.16 38.02 1.78
CA LEU A 99 19.76 38.25 1.45
C LEU A 99 18.88 37.61 2.52
N GLN A 100 17.87 38.37 2.97
CA GLN A 100 16.85 37.85 3.86
C GLN A 100 16.15 36.65 3.21
N ARG A 101 15.93 35.58 3.99
CA ARG A 101 15.18 34.42 3.54
C ARG A 101 13.77 34.86 3.11
N PRO A 102 13.21 34.34 2.00
CA PRO A 102 11.86 34.72 1.55
C PRO A 102 10.77 34.57 2.61
N PHE A 103 10.97 33.69 3.59
CA PHE A 103 10.08 33.51 4.73
C PHE A 103 10.91 33.60 6.02
N ALA A 104 10.56 34.56 6.88
CA ALA A 104 11.24 34.78 8.16
C ALA A 104 10.90 33.69 9.19
N THR A 105 9.71 33.11 9.10
CA THR A 105 9.18 32.08 10.01
C THR A 105 8.54 30.94 9.24
N VAL A 106 8.25 29.84 9.93
CA VAL A 106 7.47 28.73 9.36
C VAL A 106 6.02 29.21 9.15
N PRO A 107 5.43 29.02 7.96
CA PRO A 107 4.02 29.35 7.73
C PRO A 107 3.10 28.49 8.61
N PHE A 108 1.90 28.97 8.90
CA PHE A 108 0.93 28.25 9.74
C PHE A 108 0.54 26.89 9.11
N LEU A 109 0.95 25.79 9.76
CA LEU A 109 0.70 24.41 9.30
C LEU A 109 -0.60 23.79 9.85
N GLY A 110 -1.43 24.55 10.56
CA GLY A 110 -2.59 24.00 11.27
C GLY A 110 -3.73 23.49 10.38
N ARG A 111 -3.68 23.72 9.06
CA ARG A 111 -4.68 23.20 8.11
C ARG A 111 -4.38 21.78 7.61
N GLY A 112 -3.26 21.19 8.05
CA GLY A 112 -2.84 19.85 7.66
C GLY A 112 -2.28 19.79 6.23
N GLN A 113 -2.06 18.57 5.75
CA GLN A 113 -1.58 18.31 4.39
C GLN A 113 -2.68 18.63 3.36
N SER A 114 -2.35 19.42 2.34
CA SER A 114 -3.27 19.65 1.21
C SER A 114 -3.29 18.41 0.31
N ASN A 115 -4.50 18.02 -0.13
CA ASN A 115 -4.70 16.99 -1.14
C ASN A 115 -5.45 17.62 -2.34
N PRO A 116 -4.74 18.11 -3.36
CA PRO A 116 -5.35 18.88 -4.44
C PRO A 116 -6.35 18.06 -5.26
N TYR A 117 -6.18 16.74 -5.34
CA TYR A 117 -7.09 15.87 -6.07
C TYR A 117 -8.45 15.77 -5.37
N LEU A 118 -8.43 15.45 -4.07
CA LEU A 118 -9.65 15.37 -3.25
C LEU A 118 -10.32 16.75 -3.16
N GLU A 119 -9.55 17.81 -2.94
CA GLU A 119 -10.05 19.18 -2.89
C GLU A 119 -10.75 19.58 -4.19
N SER A 120 -10.15 19.26 -5.35
CA SER A 120 -10.76 19.55 -6.66
C SER A 120 -12.08 18.79 -6.86
N GLN A 121 -12.14 17.52 -6.45
CA GLN A 121 -13.38 16.73 -6.54
C GLN A 121 -14.49 17.31 -5.68
N LEU A 122 -14.16 17.72 -4.45
CA LEU A 122 -15.11 18.34 -3.54
C LEU A 122 -15.57 19.73 -4.00
N GLN A 123 -14.66 20.53 -4.56
CA GLN A 123 -14.98 21.87 -5.08
C GLN A 123 -15.87 21.82 -6.32
N GLN A 124 -15.57 20.91 -7.25
CA GLN A 124 -16.33 20.80 -8.50
C GLN A 124 -17.65 20.04 -8.28
N GLY A 125 -17.68 19.09 -7.34
CA GLY A 125 -18.84 18.28 -7.03
C GLY A 125 -19.40 17.55 -8.25
N ASP A 126 -20.62 17.04 -8.12
CA ASP A 126 -21.39 16.54 -9.27
C ASP A 126 -22.60 17.46 -9.46
N TYR A 127 -22.61 18.22 -10.56
CA TYR A 127 -23.67 19.19 -10.85
C TYR A 127 -25.00 18.52 -11.22
N LEU A 128 -24.94 17.30 -11.79
CA LEU A 128 -26.10 16.58 -12.30
C LEU A 128 -26.42 15.38 -11.41
N THR A 129 -27.31 15.57 -10.45
CA THR A 129 -27.80 14.52 -9.55
C THR A 129 -28.63 13.45 -10.24
N ASN A 130 -29.24 13.75 -11.39
CA ASN A 130 -30.12 12.83 -12.11
C ASN A 130 -29.54 12.41 -13.48
N LYS A 131 -28.39 11.75 -13.46
CA LYS A 131 -27.83 11.15 -14.68
C LYS A 131 -28.70 9.98 -15.12
N ARG A 132 -29.14 9.97 -16.38
CA ARG A 132 -29.92 8.86 -16.97
C ARG A 132 -29.18 7.52 -16.88
N SER A 133 -27.85 7.54 -16.91
CA SER A 133 -27.00 6.35 -16.75
C SER A 133 -26.99 5.76 -15.34
N VAL A 134 -27.42 6.53 -14.33
CA VAL A 134 -27.43 6.12 -12.92
C VAL A 134 -28.87 5.90 -12.44
N ASN A 135 -29.79 6.78 -12.83
CA ASN A 135 -31.21 6.69 -12.50
C ASN A 135 -31.97 5.93 -13.61
N LEU A 136 -31.96 4.61 -13.50
CA LEU A 136 -32.65 3.67 -14.40
C LEU A 136 -34.19 3.65 -14.22
N LEU A 137 -34.79 4.71 -13.68
CA LEU A 137 -36.22 4.78 -13.39
C LEU A 137 -37.09 4.62 -14.65
N SER A 138 -36.58 5.02 -15.81
CA SER A 138 -37.26 4.80 -17.11
C SER A 138 -37.12 3.38 -17.65
N GLU A 139 -36.16 2.60 -17.14
CA GLU A 139 -35.91 1.21 -17.54
C GLU A 139 -36.56 0.21 -16.57
N GLN A 140 -36.98 0.69 -15.40
CA GLN A 140 -37.77 -0.11 -14.48
C GLN A 140 -39.22 -0.18 -14.96
N GLN A 141 -39.71 -1.41 -15.13
CA GLN A 141 -41.14 -1.64 -15.29
C GLN A 141 -41.83 -1.22 -13.99
N MET A 142 -42.42 -0.03 -13.97
CA MET A 142 -43.36 0.35 -12.94
C MET A 142 -44.52 -0.64 -13.06
N SER A 143 -44.59 -1.61 -12.15
CA SER A 143 -45.65 -2.62 -12.13
C SER A 143 -46.98 -1.92 -11.80
N CYS A 144 -47.61 -1.33 -12.80
CA CYS A 144 -48.89 -0.67 -12.65
C CYS A 144 -50.00 -1.64 -13.04
N ASN A 145 -50.72 -2.08 -12.01
CA ASN A 145 -52.14 -2.40 -12.00
C ASN A 145 -52.55 -3.76 -12.57
N TYR A 146 -52.17 -4.82 -11.85
CA TYR A 146 -52.92 -6.06 -11.81
C TYR A 146 -53.32 -6.36 -10.35
N PRO A 147 -54.60 -6.61 -10.04
CA PRO A 147 -55.73 -6.71 -10.96
C PRO A 147 -56.27 -5.34 -11.44
N LEU A 148 -56.94 -5.35 -12.60
CA LEU A 148 -57.66 -4.19 -13.14
C LEU A 148 -58.77 -3.74 -12.18
N ILE A 149 -59.10 -2.45 -12.19
CA ILE A 149 -60.28 -1.93 -11.48
C ILE A 149 -61.53 -2.64 -12.02
N GLN A 150 -62.41 -3.10 -11.13
CA GLN A 150 -63.54 -3.97 -11.48
C GLN A 150 -64.44 -3.42 -12.60
N SER A 151 -64.64 -2.10 -12.67
CA SER A 151 -65.44 -1.45 -13.72
C SER A 151 -64.81 -1.56 -15.12
N ILE A 152 -63.48 -1.48 -15.19
CA ILE A 152 -62.73 -1.64 -16.44
C ILE A 152 -62.61 -3.13 -16.76
N ALA A 153 -62.35 -3.97 -15.75
CA ALA A 153 -62.26 -5.41 -15.90
C ALA A 153 -63.54 -6.00 -16.50
N SER A 154 -64.71 -5.61 -15.99
CA SER A 154 -66.00 -6.10 -16.52
C SER A 154 -66.28 -5.62 -17.95
N THR A 155 -65.81 -4.42 -18.31
CA THR A 155 -65.99 -3.88 -19.66
C THR A 155 -65.08 -4.57 -20.67
N VAL A 156 -63.80 -4.75 -20.35
CA VAL A 156 -62.78 -5.33 -21.23
C VAL A 156 -62.91 -6.85 -21.36
N THR A 157 -63.28 -7.54 -20.26
CA THR A 157 -63.44 -9.00 -20.28
C THR A 157 -64.71 -9.43 -21.00
N ASN A 158 -65.71 -8.55 -21.14
CA ASN A 158 -66.94 -8.87 -21.86
C ASN A 158 -66.72 -8.79 -23.38
N PRO A 159 -66.76 -9.93 -24.11
CA PRO A 159 -66.53 -9.94 -25.55
C PRO A 159 -67.59 -9.16 -26.33
N ALA A 160 -68.80 -8.98 -25.80
CA ALA A 160 -69.84 -8.21 -26.45
C ALA A 160 -69.49 -6.71 -26.62
N ASN A 161 -68.54 -6.19 -25.84
CA ASN A 161 -68.14 -4.78 -25.91
C ASN A 161 -67.01 -4.51 -26.90
N LEU A 162 -66.13 -5.48 -27.13
CA LEU A 162 -64.89 -5.30 -27.90
C LEU A 162 -64.81 -6.17 -29.15
N VAL A 163 -65.61 -7.23 -29.26
CA VAL A 163 -65.62 -8.16 -30.38
C VAL A 163 -66.91 -7.95 -31.16
N GLU A 164 -66.79 -7.38 -32.35
CA GLU A 164 -67.93 -6.93 -33.15
C GLU A 164 -68.86 -8.08 -33.55
N SER A 165 -68.31 -9.28 -33.76
CA SER A 165 -69.08 -10.48 -34.09
C SER A 165 -69.95 -11.00 -32.94
N VAL A 166 -69.64 -10.63 -31.71
CA VAL A 166 -70.43 -10.98 -30.51
C VAL A 166 -71.37 -9.83 -30.13
N ALA A 167 -71.01 -8.60 -30.48
CA ALA A 167 -71.78 -7.39 -30.20
C ALA A 167 -73.09 -7.32 -31.00
N MET A 168 -73.09 -7.81 -32.24
CA MET A 168 -74.25 -7.77 -33.13
C MET A 168 -74.41 -9.10 -33.88
N ASP A 169 -75.59 -9.70 -33.74
CA ASP A 169 -75.95 -10.89 -34.51
C ASP A 169 -76.07 -10.54 -36.00
N GLY A 170 -75.40 -11.32 -36.86
CA GLY A 170 -75.29 -11.03 -38.30
C GLY A 170 -74.14 -10.12 -38.72
N TRP A 171 -73.24 -9.71 -37.81
CA TRP A 171 -72.05 -8.95 -38.19
C TRP A 171 -71.04 -9.79 -38.98
N VAL A 172 -70.72 -9.36 -40.20
CA VAL A 172 -69.77 -10.03 -41.10
C VAL A 172 -68.53 -9.15 -41.30
N ARG A 173 -67.35 -9.69 -41.02
CA ARG A 173 -66.07 -9.02 -41.27
C ARG A 173 -65.92 -8.77 -42.78
N GLY A 174 -65.90 -7.49 -43.17
CA GLY A 174 -65.89 -7.08 -44.58
C GLY A 174 -67.21 -6.44 -45.07
N GLY A 175 -68.23 -6.40 -44.21
CA GLY A 175 -69.53 -5.81 -44.52
C GLY A 175 -70.43 -6.71 -45.36
N VAL A 176 -71.72 -6.39 -45.38
CA VAL A 176 -72.71 -7.03 -46.25
C VAL A 176 -72.74 -6.28 -47.58
N SER A 177 -72.87 -6.99 -48.70
CA SER A 177 -73.03 -6.39 -50.02
C SER A 177 -74.22 -5.42 -50.03
N SER A 178 -74.04 -4.20 -50.53
CA SER A 178 -75.11 -3.18 -50.57
C SER A 178 -76.35 -3.62 -51.36
N ARG A 179 -76.22 -4.66 -52.19
CA ARG A 179 -77.31 -5.25 -52.99
C ARG A 179 -78.17 -6.26 -52.22
N ASP A 180 -77.64 -6.82 -51.13
CA ASP A 180 -78.30 -7.84 -50.29
C ASP A 180 -78.83 -7.24 -48.97
N MET A 181 -78.69 -5.92 -48.79
CA MET A 181 -79.22 -5.20 -47.63
C MET A 181 -80.72 -4.92 -47.80
N PHE A 182 -81.56 -5.70 -47.13
CA PHE A 182 -83.00 -5.47 -47.05
C PHE A 182 -83.34 -4.85 -45.68
N TYR A 183 -83.96 -3.67 -45.67
CA TYR A 183 -84.53 -3.09 -44.44
C TYR A 183 -85.82 -3.84 -44.11
N GLY A 184 -85.74 -4.89 -43.30
CA GLY A 184 -86.91 -5.56 -42.76
C GLY A 184 -87.59 -4.69 -41.71
N ASP A 185 -88.89 -4.46 -41.88
CA ASP A 185 -89.74 -3.71 -40.94
C ASP A 185 -89.66 -4.30 -39.52
N ALA A 186 -89.46 -3.43 -38.54
CA ALA A 186 -89.66 -3.77 -37.15
C ALA A 186 -91.15 -4.12 -36.91
N ASN A 187 -91.40 -5.34 -36.44
CA ASN A 187 -92.64 -5.80 -35.81
C ASN A 187 -93.93 -5.70 -36.64
N CYS A 188 -94.26 -6.77 -37.36
CA CYS A 188 -95.65 -7.20 -37.48
C CYS A 188 -95.75 -8.64 -36.97
N SER A 189 -96.09 -8.78 -35.68
CA SER A 189 -96.40 -10.06 -35.04
C SER A 189 -97.79 -10.53 -35.48
N GLN A 190 -97.87 -11.71 -36.09
CA GLN A 190 -98.99 -12.63 -35.88
C GLN A 190 -98.63 -13.58 -34.73
#